data_AF-A0A7X8YMG3-F1
#
_entry.id   AF-A0A7X8YMG3-F1
#
_cell.length_a   1.000
_cell.length_b   1.000
_cell.length_c   1.000
_cell.angle_alpha   90.00
_cell.angle_beta   90.00
_cell.angle_gamma   90.00
#
_symmetry.space_group_name_H-M   'P 1'
#
loop_
_entity.id
_entity.type
_entity.pdbx_description
1 polymer ?
#
loop_
_entity_poly.entity_id
_entity_poly.type
_entity_poly.pdbx_seq_one_letter_code
_entity_poly.pdbx_strand_id
1 'polypeptide(L)'
;MVLAELKEQPGFLDPDAKTTRFPQKIKKKKPDHSGLMANLLIFIFAFCIVGVSLYIHSALLGYEMVALQNEITSIENDNTRLEYAIAQAASLSRVEIEAQEKLGMIKPQTENMVAMVGVPMVNVEAVIPDNTTISDSQALSEEKDNRFIASVLGRLAEGFRD
;
A
#
# COMPACT_ATOMS: atom_id res chain seq x y z
N MET A 1 -74.07 85.87 37.24
CA MET A 1 -74.44 84.73 38.12
C MET A 1 -75.72 84.15 37.56
N VAL A 2 -75.73 83.17 36.65
CA VAL A 2 -75.51 81.74 36.91
C VAL A 2 -75.02 81.01 35.62
N LEU A 3 -74.67 81.72 34.55
CA LEU A 3 -74.27 81.12 33.25
C LEU A 3 -72.75 81.08 32.98
N ALA A 4 -71.92 81.44 33.96
CA ALA A 4 -70.46 81.45 33.82
C ALA A 4 -69.76 80.20 34.40
N GLU A 5 -70.53 79.21 34.88
CA GLU A 5 -70.01 78.12 35.72
C GLU A 5 -70.15 76.75 35.04
N LEU A 6 -69.69 76.64 33.80
CA LEU A 6 -69.62 75.38 33.05
C LEU A 6 -68.35 75.28 32.19
N LYS A 7 -67.27 75.94 32.62
CA LYS A 7 -65.95 75.86 31.96
C LYS A 7 -64.93 74.97 32.69
N GLU A 8 -65.28 74.31 33.79
CA GLU A 8 -64.34 73.40 34.46
C GLU A 8 -65.02 72.08 34.86
N GLN A 9 -65.07 71.16 33.90
CA GLN A 9 -65.19 69.73 34.16
C GLN A 9 -64.12 69.02 33.30
N PRO A 10 -63.00 68.57 33.89
CA PRO A 10 -61.99 67.78 33.22
C PRO A 10 -62.42 66.30 33.24
N GLY A 11 -63.31 65.93 32.33
CA GLY A 11 -63.54 64.54 31.94
C GLY A 11 -63.05 64.40 30.50
N PHE A 12 -61.75 64.26 30.26
CA PHE A 12 -61.04 62.98 30.24
C PHE A 12 -61.68 61.96 29.29
N LEU A 13 -61.13 61.98 28.06
CA LEU A 13 -61.14 60.97 26.99
C LEU A 13 -62.39 60.89 26.10
N ASP A 14 -62.37 61.82 25.14
CA ASP A 14 -62.95 61.70 23.79
C ASP A 14 -62.44 60.47 23.01
N PRO A 15 -63.18 60.07 21.96
CA PRO A 15 -63.39 58.68 21.55
C PRO A 15 -62.26 58.08 20.72
N ASP A 16 -62.14 56.75 20.87
CA ASP A 16 -61.42 55.76 20.05
C ASP A 16 -60.86 56.30 18.71
N ALA A 17 -59.74 57.01 18.79
CA ALA A 17 -58.97 57.43 17.65
C ALA A 17 -58.28 56.18 17.07
N LYS A 18 -58.98 55.53 16.14
CA LYS A 18 -58.48 54.42 15.33
C LYS A 18 -57.15 54.84 14.69
N THR A 19 -56.05 54.44 15.33
CA THR A 19 -54.69 54.69 14.83
C THR A 19 -54.58 54.05 13.46
N THR A 20 -54.55 54.89 12.43
CA THR A 20 -54.22 54.49 11.07
C THR A 20 -52.76 54.09 11.08
N ARG A 21 -52.52 52.78 11.23
CA ARG A 21 -51.20 52.18 11.08
C ARG A 21 -50.76 52.40 9.64
N PHE A 22 -49.85 53.34 9.43
CA PHE A 22 -49.14 53.45 8.16
C PHE A 22 -48.44 52.12 7.87
N PRO A 23 -48.58 51.53 6.66
CA PRO A 23 -47.88 50.30 6.33
C PRO A 23 -46.38 50.60 6.30
N GLN A 24 -45.67 50.13 7.32
CA GLN A 24 -44.21 50.16 7.33
C GLN A 24 -43.73 49.31 6.14
N LYS A 25 -43.19 49.99 5.11
CA LYS A 25 -42.56 49.34 3.97
C LYS A 25 -41.39 48.50 4.48
N ILE A 26 -41.57 47.18 4.50
CA ILE A 26 -40.52 46.21 4.78
C ILE A 26 -39.45 46.41 3.70
N LYS A 27 -38.38 47.12 4.06
CA LYS A 27 -37.20 47.26 3.20
C LYS A 27 -36.55 45.88 3.10
N LYS A 28 -36.71 45.22 1.95
CA LYS A 28 -36.04 43.96 1.64
C LYS A 28 -34.53 44.19 1.72
N LYS A 29 -33.86 43.59 2.73
CA LYS A 29 -32.39 43.56 2.79
C LYS A 29 -31.88 42.74 1.60
N LYS A 30 -30.94 43.30 0.84
CA LYS A 30 -30.24 42.55 -0.21
C LYS A 30 -29.36 41.48 0.46
N PRO A 31 -29.22 40.29 -0.15
CA PRO A 31 -28.32 39.27 0.37
C PRO A 31 -26.88 39.80 0.39
N ASP A 32 -26.21 39.64 1.53
CA ASP A 32 -24.79 39.96 1.67
C ASP A 32 -23.96 38.76 1.18
N HIS A 33 -23.41 38.88 -0.03
CA HIS A 33 -22.59 37.85 -0.66
C HIS A 33 -21.11 37.88 -0.20
N SER A 34 -20.73 38.81 0.68
CA SER A 34 -19.34 39.00 1.12
C SER A 34 -18.78 37.75 1.82
N GLY A 35 -19.57 37.14 2.72
CA GLY A 35 -19.16 35.91 3.41
C GLY A 35 -19.04 34.68 2.51
N LEU A 36 -19.81 34.63 1.42
CA LEU A 36 -19.76 33.54 0.45
C LEU A 36 -18.47 33.59 -0.39
N MET A 37 -18.03 34.79 -0.76
CA MET A 37 -16.76 35.00 -1.46
C MET A 37 -15.56 34.66 -0.58
N ALA A 38 -15.59 35.01 0.70
CA ALA A 38 -14.54 34.64 1.65
C ALA A 38 -14.41 33.12 1.82
N ASN A 39 -15.55 32.41 1.96
CA ASN A 39 -15.54 30.95 2.03
C ASN A 39 -14.99 30.33 0.73
N LEU A 40 -15.37 30.85 -0.43
CA LEU A 40 -14.86 30.35 -1.72
C LEU A 40 -13.33 30.49 -1.83
N LEU A 41 -12.78 31.62 -1.39
CA LEU A 41 -11.33 31.86 -1.34
C LEU A 41 -10.63 30.86 -0.43
N ILE A 42 -11.20 30.55 0.73
CA ILE A 42 -10.67 29.55 1.67
C ILE A 42 -10.70 28.15 1.03
N PHE A 43 -11.78 27.79 0.34
CA PHE A 43 -11.86 26.50 -0.36
C PHE A 43 -10.83 26.38 -1.48
N ILE A 44 -10.64 27.43 -2.28
CA ILE A 44 -9.63 27.46 -3.35
C ILE A 44 -8.21 27.32 -2.75
N PHE A 45 -7.95 28.02 -1.65
CA PHE A 45 -6.67 27.96 -0.96
C PHE A 45 -6.40 26.56 -0.38
N ALA A 46 -7.39 25.96 0.28
CA ALA A 46 -7.31 24.59 0.77
C ALA A 46 -7.08 23.60 -0.37
N PHE A 47 -7.77 23.78 -1.50
CA PHE A 47 -7.61 22.94 -2.69
C PHE A 47 -6.20 23.04 -3.29
N CYS A 48 -5.61 24.25 -3.32
CA CYS A 48 -4.21 24.43 -3.72
C CYS A 48 -3.24 23.68 -2.81
N ILE A 49 -3.42 23.74 -1.48
CA ILE A 49 -2.56 23.03 -0.53
C ILE A 49 -2.64 21.52 -0.75
N VAL A 50 -3.85 20.97 -0.93
CA VAL A 50 -4.06 19.55 -1.21
C VAL A 50 -3.46 19.15 -2.57
N GLY A 51 -3.60 19.99 -3.60
CA GLY A 51 -2.99 19.72 -4.90
C GLY A 51 -1.46 19.66 -4.85
N VAL A 52 -0.83 20.58 -4.14
CA VAL A 52 0.62 20.60 -3.97
C VAL A 52 1.11 19.42 -3.13
N SER A 53 0.43 19.07 -2.03
CA SER A 53 0.82 17.92 -1.21
C SER A 53 0.72 16.60 -1.97
N LEU A 54 -0.29 16.45 -2.83
CA LEU A 54 -0.44 15.27 -3.68
C LEU A 54 0.66 15.19 -4.74
N TYR A 55 1.05 16.32 -5.33
CA TYR A 55 2.17 16.39 -6.28
C TYR A 55 3.51 15.98 -5.64
N ILE A 56 3.82 16.50 -4.44
CA ILE A 56 5.04 16.10 -3.71
C ILE A 56 5.02 14.60 -3.37
N HIS A 57 3.88 14.07 -2.89
CA HIS A 57 3.78 12.64 -2.60
C HIS A 57 3.95 11.77 -3.84
N SER A 58 3.33 12.13 -4.96
CA SER A 58 3.51 11.41 -6.22
C SER A 58 4.95 11.45 -6.72
N ALA A 59 5.67 12.56 -6.52
CA ALA A 59 7.08 12.67 -6.86
C ALA A 59 7.95 11.77 -5.96
N LEU A 60 7.70 11.76 -4.65
CA LEU A 60 8.42 10.90 -3.69
C LEU A 60 8.21 9.41 -3.99
N LEU A 61 6.97 9.01 -4.29
CA LEU A 61 6.65 7.63 -4.64
C LEU A 61 7.32 7.20 -5.96
N GLY A 62 7.47 8.14 -6.90
CA GLY A 62 8.24 7.94 -8.13
C GLY A 62 9.72 7.68 -7.86
N TYR A 63 10.33 8.40 -6.91
CA TYR A 63 11.72 8.18 -6.50
C TYR A 63 11.91 6.81 -5.83
N GLU A 64 10.98 6.41 -4.97
CA GLU A 64 11.01 5.09 -4.33
C GLU A 64 10.85 3.97 -5.38
N MET A 65 9.94 4.13 -6.33
CA MET A 65 9.79 3.21 -7.48
C MET A 65 11.08 3.07 -8.28
N VAL A 66 11.77 4.17 -8.59
CA VAL A 66 13.03 4.12 -9.33
C VAL A 66 14.14 3.48 -8.51
N ALA A 67 14.18 3.72 -7.19
CA ALA A 67 15.14 3.08 -6.30
C ALA A 67 14.94 1.55 -6.27
N LEU A 68 13.70 1.09 -6.08
CA LEU A 68 13.36 -0.34 -6.12
C LEU A 68 13.64 -0.95 -7.49
N GLN A 69 13.33 -0.25 -8.58
CA GLN A 69 13.62 -0.73 -9.93
C GLN A 69 15.12 -0.93 -10.16
N ASN A 70 15.94 0.02 -9.69
CA ASN A 70 17.40 -0.10 -9.76
C ASN A 70 17.93 -1.27 -8.90
N GLU A 71 17.33 -1.51 -7.73
CA GLU A 71 17.68 -2.64 -6.88
C GLU A 71 17.39 -3.98 -7.58
N ILE A 72 16.21 -4.12 -8.19
CA ILE A 72 15.85 -5.29 -9.00
C ILE A 72 16.86 -5.51 -10.12
N THR A 73 17.16 -4.46 -10.90
CA THR A 73 18.13 -4.56 -12.00
C THR A 73 19.54 -4.91 -11.50
N SER A 74 19.95 -4.41 -10.34
CA SER A 74 21.22 -4.79 -9.73
C SER A 74 21.26 -6.27 -9.37
N ILE A 75 20.20 -6.78 -8.73
CA ILE A 75 20.10 -8.18 -8.32
C ILE A 75 20.05 -9.10 -9.55
N GLU A 76 19.32 -8.73 -10.60
CA GLU A 76 19.29 -9.49 -11.86
C GLU A 76 20.68 -9.54 -12.53
N ASN A 77 21.41 -8.43 -12.53
CA ASN A 77 22.75 -8.38 -13.08
C ASN A 77 23.74 -9.22 -12.25
N ASP A 78 23.63 -9.18 -10.92
CA ASP A 78 24.44 -10.03 -10.05
C ASP A 78 24.12 -11.51 -10.24
N ASN A 79 22.84 -11.86 -10.40
CA ASN A 79 22.41 -13.23 -10.66
C ASN A 79 22.96 -13.73 -12.00
N THR A 80 22.77 -12.98 -13.09
CA THR A 80 23.32 -13.36 -14.39
C THR A 80 24.85 -13.50 -14.35
N ARG A 81 25.56 -12.60 -13.65
CA ARG A 81 27.01 -12.72 -13.43
C ARG A 81 27.38 -13.99 -12.66
N LEU A 82 26.63 -14.35 -11.61
CA LEU A 82 26.84 -15.58 -10.85
C LEU A 82 26.56 -16.81 -11.71
N GLU A 83 25.51 -16.81 -12.53
CA GLU A 83 25.22 -17.88 -13.49
C GLU A 83 26.37 -18.06 -14.48
N TYR A 84 26.92 -16.98 -15.03
CA TYR A 84 28.11 -17.05 -15.89
C TYR A 84 29.33 -17.60 -15.14
N ALA A 85 29.55 -17.19 -13.89
CA ALA A 85 30.65 -17.69 -13.08
C ALA A 85 30.51 -19.19 -12.77
N ILE A 86 29.29 -19.65 -12.48
CA ILE A 86 28.96 -21.06 -12.30
C ILE A 86 29.19 -21.81 -13.61
N ALA A 87 28.67 -21.33 -14.74
CA ALA A 87 28.85 -21.96 -16.03
C ALA A 87 30.33 -22.07 -16.42
N GLN A 88 31.15 -21.07 -16.08
CA GLN A 88 32.59 -21.10 -16.30
C GLN A 88 33.31 -22.05 -15.33
N ALA A 89 32.90 -22.10 -14.07
CA ALA A 89 33.45 -23.02 -13.07
C ALA A 89 33.08 -24.49 -13.35
N ALA A 90 31.82 -24.74 -13.72
CA ALA A 90 31.29 -26.04 -14.11
C ALA A 90 31.58 -26.38 -15.59
N SER A 91 32.28 -25.51 -16.31
CA SER A 91 32.64 -25.79 -17.71
C SER A 91 33.46 -27.08 -17.77
N LEU A 92 33.06 -27.97 -18.69
CA LEU A 92 33.62 -29.31 -18.81
C LEU A 92 35.15 -29.29 -18.93
N SER A 93 35.68 -28.30 -19.65
CA SER A 93 37.13 -28.11 -19.80
C SER A 93 37.84 -27.86 -18.48
N ARG A 94 37.25 -27.08 -17.57
CA ARG A 94 37.88 -26.76 -16.28
C ARG A 94 37.80 -27.94 -15.32
N VAL A 95 36.69 -28.67 -15.34
CA VAL A 95 36.53 -29.93 -14.60
C VAL A 95 37.50 -31.00 -15.11
N GLU A 96 37.72 -31.10 -16.43
CA GLU A 96 38.70 -32.02 -17.03
C GLU A 96 40.13 -31.69 -16.59
N ILE A 97 40.51 -30.40 -16.62
CA ILE A 97 41.83 -29.94 -16.14
C ILE A 97 41.99 -30.26 -14.65
N GLU A 98 40.99 -29.94 -13.82
CA GLU A 98 41.09 -30.19 -12.38
C GLU A 98 41.12 -31.70 -12.06
N ALA A 99 40.35 -32.51 -12.77
CA ALA A 99 40.37 -33.96 -12.65
C ALA A 99 41.72 -34.54 -13.08
N GLN A 100 42.30 -34.06 -14.18
CA GLN A 100 43.57 -34.58 -14.69
C GLN A 100 44.77 -34.11 -13.86
N GLU A 101 44.83 -32.82 -13.51
CA GLU A 101 45.99 -32.22 -12.84
C GLU A 101 45.98 -32.44 -11.32
N LYS A 102 44.82 -32.26 -10.65
CA LYS A 102 44.74 -32.36 -9.19
C LYS A 102 44.34 -33.75 -8.71
N LEU A 103 43.43 -34.41 -9.43
CA LEU A 103 42.93 -35.74 -9.05
C LEU A 103 43.67 -36.89 -9.76
N GLY A 104 44.57 -36.57 -10.70
CA GLY A 104 45.33 -37.57 -11.45
C GLY A 104 44.46 -38.49 -12.30
N MET A 105 43.22 -38.08 -12.59
CA MET A 105 42.29 -38.88 -13.40
C MET A 105 42.75 -38.89 -14.85
N ILE A 106 42.77 -40.09 -15.44
CA ILE A 106 43.14 -40.29 -16.83
C ILE A 106 41.87 -40.52 -17.64
N LYS A 107 41.73 -39.81 -18.77
CA LYS A 107 40.61 -39.98 -19.68
C LYS A 107 40.59 -41.42 -20.21
N PRO A 108 39.52 -42.20 -19.97
CA PRO A 108 39.46 -43.59 -20.40
C PRO A 108 39.43 -43.64 -21.94
N GLN A 109 40.38 -44.38 -22.51
CA GLN A 109 40.35 -44.75 -23.93
C GLN A 109 39.52 -46.02 -24.08
N THR A 110 38.86 -46.18 -25.23
CA THR A 110 38.02 -47.37 -25.54
C THR A 110 38.78 -48.69 -25.42
N GLU A 111 40.09 -48.65 -25.60
CA GLU A 111 41.04 -49.77 -25.44
C GLU A 111 41.34 -50.15 -23.98
N ASN A 112 41.06 -49.26 -23.00
CA ASN A 112 41.30 -49.49 -21.57
C ASN A 112 40.02 -49.66 -20.74
N MET A 113 38.86 -49.75 -21.40
CA MET A 113 37.58 -49.97 -20.74
C MET A 113 37.31 -51.46 -20.53
N VAL A 114 37.42 -51.93 -19.29
CA VAL A 114 37.01 -53.28 -18.89
C VAL A 114 35.71 -53.16 -18.11
N ALA A 115 34.61 -53.60 -18.71
CA ALA A 115 33.34 -53.75 -18.01
C ALA A 115 33.36 -55.08 -17.26
N MET A 116 33.23 -55.03 -15.92
CA MET A 116 32.95 -56.24 -15.14
C MET A 116 31.51 -56.67 -15.44
N VAL A 117 31.33 -57.90 -15.94
CA VAL A 117 30.00 -58.52 -16.01
C VAL A 117 29.52 -58.70 -14.57
N GLY A 118 28.53 -57.91 -14.17
CA GLY A 118 27.98 -57.95 -12.82
C GLY A 118 27.47 -59.34 -12.51
N VAL A 119 28.08 -59.99 -11.51
CA VAL A 119 27.41 -61.09 -10.81
C VAL A 119 26.16 -60.48 -10.17
N PRO A 120 24.95 -61.06 -10.36
CA PRO A 120 23.75 -60.52 -9.75
C PRO A 120 23.94 -60.58 -8.23
N MET A 121 24.19 -59.42 -7.64
CA MET A 121 24.10 -59.25 -6.20
C MET A 121 22.65 -59.55 -5.86
N VAL A 122 22.42 -60.55 -4.99
CA VAL A 122 21.11 -60.75 -4.37
C VAL A 122 20.63 -59.40 -3.88
N ASN A 123 19.43 -59.04 -4.30
CA ASN A 123 18.76 -57.80 -3.94
C ASN A 123 18.54 -57.79 -2.42
N VAL A 124 19.56 -57.40 -1.66
CA VAL A 124 19.33 -56.76 -0.37
C VAL A 124 18.72 -55.43 -0.77
N GLU A 125 17.41 -55.33 -0.59
CA GLU A 125 16.66 -54.09 -0.68
C GLU A 125 17.49 -53.01 0.00
N ALA A 126 18.13 -52.18 -0.82
CA ALA A 126 18.56 -50.88 -0.37
C ALA A 126 17.28 -50.24 0.15
N VAL A 127 17.24 -49.99 1.45
CA VAL A 127 16.37 -48.97 2.03
C VAL A 127 16.71 -47.71 1.25
N ILE A 128 15.93 -47.46 0.20
CA ILE A 128 15.77 -46.17 -0.42
C ILE A 128 15.30 -45.31 0.76
N PRO A 129 16.04 -44.28 1.21
CA PRO A 129 15.37 -43.22 1.93
C PRO A 129 14.39 -42.66 0.91
N ASP A 130 13.14 -43.08 1.08
CA ASP A 130 11.99 -42.60 0.34
C ASP A 130 12.08 -41.09 0.37
N ASN A 131 12.48 -40.47 -0.75
CA ASN A 131 12.42 -39.04 -0.95
C ASN A 131 10.96 -38.60 -1.18
N THR A 132 10.05 -39.18 -0.39
CA THR A 132 8.73 -38.63 -0.12
C THR A 132 8.81 -37.76 1.13
N THR A 133 9.84 -36.92 1.22
CA THR A 133 9.96 -35.87 2.26
C THR A 133 10.45 -34.56 1.64
N ILE A 134 10.03 -34.26 0.41
CA ILE A 134 10.09 -32.89 -0.12
C ILE A 134 8.66 -32.34 -0.37
N SER A 135 7.66 -33.20 -0.60
CA SER A 135 6.28 -32.74 -0.80
C SER A 135 5.53 -32.41 0.50
N ASP A 136 5.84 -33.06 1.62
CA ASP A 136 5.21 -32.74 2.91
C ASP A 136 5.82 -31.51 3.59
N SER A 137 7.09 -31.18 3.29
CA SER A 137 7.76 -30.00 3.84
C SER A 137 7.26 -28.70 3.20
N GLN A 138 6.84 -28.74 1.93
CA GLN A 138 6.24 -27.59 1.26
C GLN A 138 4.77 -27.39 1.64
N ALA A 139 3.99 -28.45 1.82
CA ALA A 139 2.62 -28.36 2.32
C ALA A 139 2.54 -27.87 3.79
N LEU A 140 3.42 -28.35 4.68
CA LEU A 140 3.50 -27.86 6.06
C LEU A 140 4.11 -26.45 6.17
N SER A 141 5.02 -26.06 5.28
CA SER A 141 5.54 -24.69 5.24
C SER A 141 4.48 -23.71 4.74
N GLU A 142 3.76 -24.05 3.67
CA GLU A 142 2.65 -23.22 3.18
C GLU A 142 1.50 -23.14 4.20
N GLU A 143 1.14 -24.24 4.87
CA GLU A 143 0.13 -24.19 5.94
C GLU A 143 0.59 -23.33 7.12
N LYS A 144 1.86 -23.41 7.51
CA LYS A 144 2.41 -22.63 8.62
C LYS A 144 2.54 -21.14 8.27
N ASP A 145 2.92 -20.82 7.03
CA ASP A 145 3.02 -19.45 6.53
C ASP A 145 1.63 -18.83 6.37
N ASN A 146 0.66 -19.58 5.84
CA ASN A 146 -0.74 -19.12 5.72
C ASN A 146 -1.39 -18.90 7.09
N ARG A 147 -1.08 -19.74 8.09
CA ARG A 147 -1.53 -19.53 9.48
C ARG A 147 -0.84 -18.35 10.16
N PHE A 148 0.43 -18.10 9.86
CA PHE A 148 1.16 -16.94 10.37
C PHE A 148 0.57 -15.64 9.82
N ILE A 149 0.36 -15.56 8.50
CA ILE A 149 -0.26 -14.39 7.84
C ILE A 149 -1.66 -14.13 8.39
N ALA A 150 -2.48 -15.16 8.59
CA ALA A 150 -3.80 -15.03 9.21
C ALA A 150 -3.73 -14.51 10.66
N SER A 151 -2.73 -14.95 11.43
CA SER A 151 -2.54 -14.49 12.82
C SER A 151 -2.09 -13.02 12.91
N VAL A 152 -1.28 -12.56 11.96
CA VAL A 152 -0.82 -11.17 11.90
C VAL A 152 -1.94 -10.24 11.45
N LEU A 153 -2.71 -10.63 10.43
CA LEU A 153 -3.88 -9.88 9.96
C LEU A 153 -4.96 -9.77 11.05
N GLY A 154 -5.20 -10.85 11.82
CA GLY A 154 -6.12 -10.81 12.95
C GLY A 154 -5.69 -9.83 14.04
N ARG A 155 -4.40 -9.83 14.41
CA ARG A 155 -3.85 -8.90 15.41
C ARG A 155 -3.83 -7.45 14.93
N LEU A 156 -3.63 -7.22 13.63
CA LEU A 156 -3.68 -5.88 13.04
C LEU A 156 -5.12 -5.34 12.97
N ALA A 157 -6.09 -6.21 12.68
CA ALA A 157 -7.51 -5.86 12.64
C ALA A 157 -8.09 -5.56 14.02
N GLU A 158 -7.60 -6.23 15.07
CA GLU A 158 -7.95 -5.92 16.46
C GLU A 158 -7.29 -4.61 16.95
N GLY A 159 -6.07 -4.31 16.51
CA GLY A 159 -5.36 -3.07 16.85
C GLY A 159 -5.88 -1.79 16.17
N PHE A 160 -6.82 -1.91 15.21
CA PHE A 160 -7.44 -0.77 14.52
C PHE A 160 -8.87 -0.48 15.03
N ARG A 161 -9.30 -1.18 16.08
CA ARG A 161 -10.67 -1.10 16.63
C ARG A 161 -10.76 -0.44 18.01
N ASP A 162 -9.69 0.23 18.43
CA ASP A 162 -9.65 1.22 19.51
C ASP A 162 -9.34 2.60 18.91
#